data_AF-A0A935RDN6-F1
#
_entry.id   AF-A0A935RDN6-F1
#
_cell.length_a   1.000
_cell.length_b   1.000
_cell.length_c   1.000
_cell.angle_alpha   90.00
_cell.angle_beta   90.00
_cell.angle_gamma   90.00
#
_symmetry.space_group_name_H-M   'P 1'
#
loop_
_entity.id
_entity.type
_entity.pdbx_description
1 polymer ?
#
loop_
_entity_poly.entity_id
_entity_poly.type
_entity_poly.pdbx_seq_one_letter_code
_entity_poly.pdbx_strand_id
1 'polypeptide(L)'
;MQALAARGVVTPDVARSRLADEMRVIKRPLLRNVAGKSAAPIRDANLIMITSAVPGEGKTTISANLAMSIAMELDHTVLLVDADVARPSMPGVFGFGRQKGLLDLLTDDSLELSQVLLRTNVEKLSILPAGTQHPRATELLASTAMIELLADVARRYSDRVIIFDSPPLLLTTEARTLAAHMGQVVLVVRAETTKRSEVMRALAAIETCPVKMVLLNGATGGLDEHGYGYGYGYGYGYGDDAPKPAEQGDAGQ
;
A
#
# COMPACT_ATOMS: atom_id res chain seq x y z
N MET A 1 -0.26 -19.11 3.13
CA MET A 1 -1.40 -18.35 3.71
C MET A 1 -1.34 -18.24 5.23
N GLN A 2 -1.36 -19.34 5.99
CA GLN A 2 -1.28 -19.29 7.46
C GLN A 2 -0.05 -18.51 7.98
N ALA A 3 1.11 -18.69 7.34
CA ALA A 3 2.34 -17.96 7.66
C ALA A 3 2.28 -16.43 7.40
N LEU A 4 1.42 -15.98 6.46
CA LEU A 4 1.17 -14.58 6.17
C LEU A 4 0.19 -13.98 7.19
N ALA A 5 -0.87 -14.72 7.52
CA ALA A 5 -1.82 -14.32 8.56
C ALA A 5 -1.12 -14.15 9.93
N ALA A 6 -0.21 -15.05 10.28
CA ALA A 6 0.60 -14.95 11.51
C ALA A 6 1.54 -13.71 11.53
N ARG A 7 1.83 -13.13 10.36
CA ARG A 7 2.62 -11.90 10.20
C ARG A 7 1.75 -10.65 10.05
N GLY A 8 0.44 -10.76 10.26
CA GLY A 8 -0.50 -9.64 10.17
C GLY A 8 -0.77 -9.20 8.73
N VAL A 9 -0.73 -10.11 7.75
CA VAL A 9 -1.13 -9.84 6.36
C VAL A 9 -2.56 -10.36 6.12
N VAL A 10 -3.42 -9.53 5.51
CA VAL A 10 -4.78 -9.88 5.08
C VAL A 10 -4.71 -11.05 4.12
N THR A 11 -5.55 -12.05 4.37
CA THR A 11 -5.70 -13.24 3.51
C THR A 11 -7.17 -13.44 3.15
N PRO A 12 -7.49 -14.03 1.98
CA PRO A 12 -8.86 -14.30 1.55
C PRO A 12 -9.68 -15.11 2.56
N ASP A 13 -9.04 -16.03 3.29
CA ASP A 13 -9.69 -16.90 4.26
C ASP A 13 -10.15 -16.16 5.53
N VAL A 14 -9.62 -14.97 5.80
CA VAL A 14 -9.90 -14.15 7.00
C VAL A 14 -10.71 -12.91 6.62
N ALA A 15 -11.69 -13.07 5.72
CA ALA A 15 -12.44 -12.00 5.03
C ALA A 15 -13.18 -10.98 5.95
N ARG A 16 -13.21 -11.20 7.27
CA ARG A 16 -13.80 -10.29 8.26
C ARG A 16 -12.87 -10.08 9.45
N SER A 17 -11.76 -9.39 9.20
CA SER A 17 -10.89 -8.87 10.27
C SER A 17 -10.92 -7.35 10.28
N ARG A 18 -10.71 -6.75 11.45
CA ARG A 18 -10.54 -5.29 11.61
C ARG A 18 -9.53 -4.73 10.61
N LEU A 19 -8.42 -5.44 10.40
CA LEU A 19 -7.39 -5.07 9.43
C LEU A 19 -7.91 -5.07 7.99
N ALA A 20 -8.76 -6.02 7.60
CA ALA A 20 -9.36 -6.05 6.27
C ALA A 20 -10.29 -4.84 6.03
N ASP A 21 -11.05 -4.43 7.06
CA ASP A 21 -11.90 -3.24 6.99
C ASP A 21 -11.08 -1.94 6.96
N GLU A 22 -10.00 -1.84 7.74
CA GLU A 22 -9.06 -0.73 7.67
C GLU A 22 -8.43 -0.62 6.27
N MET A 23 -7.96 -1.75 5.70
CA MET A 23 -7.43 -1.78 4.34
C MET A 23 -8.49 -1.44 3.29
N ARG A 24 -9.77 -1.75 3.54
CA ARG A 24 -10.88 -1.33 2.66
C ARG A 24 -11.06 0.19 2.67
N VAL A 25 -10.95 0.83 3.83
CA VAL A 25 -10.99 2.30 3.93
C VAL A 25 -9.81 2.92 3.17
N ILE A 26 -8.61 2.35 3.30
CA ILE A 26 -7.39 2.84 2.65
C ILE A 26 -7.45 2.67 1.12
N LYS A 27 -7.85 1.50 0.61
CA LYS A 27 -7.80 1.22 -0.84
C LYS A 27 -8.85 1.97 -1.65
N ARG A 28 -10.03 2.27 -1.09
CA ARG A 28 -11.14 2.90 -1.81
C ARG A 28 -10.76 4.22 -2.51
N PRO A 29 -10.20 5.23 -1.81
CA PRO A 29 -9.77 6.47 -2.47
C PRO A 29 -8.67 6.23 -3.53
N LEU A 30 -7.75 5.29 -3.27
CA LEU A 30 -6.68 4.96 -4.22
C LEU A 30 -7.26 4.38 -5.53
N LEU A 31 -8.18 3.41 -5.43
CA LEU A 31 -8.83 2.80 -6.59
C LEU A 31 -9.79 3.76 -7.29
N ARG A 32 -10.43 4.69 -6.55
CA ARG A 32 -11.24 5.75 -7.16
C ARG A 32 -10.40 6.64 -8.08
N ASN A 33 -9.17 6.97 -7.66
CA ASN A 33 -8.23 7.74 -8.47
C ASN A 33 -7.75 6.92 -9.69
N VAL A 34 -7.45 5.62 -9.52
CA VAL A 34 -7.13 4.71 -10.62
C VAL A 34 -8.24 4.65 -11.66
N ALA A 35 -9.50 4.61 -11.21
CA ALA A 35 -10.68 4.58 -12.09
C ALA A 35 -10.99 5.94 -12.75
N GLY A 36 -10.15 6.96 -12.58
CA GLY A 36 -10.38 8.31 -13.13
C GLY A 36 -11.57 9.06 -12.51
N LYS A 37 -12.07 8.62 -11.35
CA LYS A 37 -13.21 9.22 -10.64
C LYS A 37 -12.77 10.28 -9.62
N SER A 38 -11.64 10.94 -9.88
CA SER A 38 -11.12 12.08 -9.12
C SER A 38 -11.62 13.40 -9.71
N ALA A 39 -11.47 14.51 -8.97
CA ALA A 39 -11.89 15.83 -9.44
C ALA A 39 -11.08 16.33 -10.66
N ALA A 40 -9.84 15.86 -10.80
CA ALA A 40 -8.96 16.11 -11.92
C ALA A 40 -8.28 14.80 -12.36
N PRO A 41 -7.92 14.63 -13.65
CA PRO A 41 -7.15 13.48 -14.11
C PRO A 41 -5.82 13.37 -13.37
N ILE A 42 -5.50 12.18 -12.87
CA ILE A 42 -4.22 11.89 -12.22
C ILE A 42 -3.40 11.05 -13.20
N ARG A 43 -2.29 11.61 -13.65
CA ARG A 43 -1.35 10.88 -14.50
C ARG A 43 -0.78 9.69 -13.72
N ASP A 44 -0.70 8.54 -14.39
CA ASP A 44 -0.10 7.30 -13.85
C ASP A 44 -0.69 6.92 -12.47
N ALA A 45 -2.00 7.12 -12.28
CA ALA A 45 -2.70 6.89 -11.01
C ALA A 45 -2.58 5.45 -10.49
N ASN A 46 -2.35 4.48 -11.37
CA ASN A 46 -2.11 3.08 -11.01
C ASN A 46 -0.72 2.81 -10.44
N LEU A 47 0.21 3.77 -10.50
CA LEU A 47 1.49 3.72 -9.78
C LEU A 47 1.30 4.31 -8.38
N ILE A 48 1.30 3.43 -7.38
CA ILE A 48 1.11 3.77 -5.97
C ILE A 48 2.40 3.44 -5.22
N MET A 49 3.02 4.45 -4.64
CA MET A 49 4.19 4.26 -3.79
C MET A 49 3.79 4.28 -2.31
N ILE A 50 4.24 3.27 -1.58
CA ILE A 50 4.16 3.20 -0.12
C ILE A 50 5.54 3.53 0.44
N THR A 51 5.60 4.54 1.29
CA THR A 51 6.84 5.00 1.90
C THR A 51 6.59 5.44 3.33
N SER A 52 7.65 5.88 4.00
CA SER A 52 7.59 6.38 5.37
C SER A 52 8.56 7.55 5.54
N ALA A 53 8.44 8.31 6.64
CA ALA A 53 9.38 9.37 6.92
C ALA A 53 10.75 8.79 7.32
N VAL A 54 10.72 7.77 8.19
CA VAL A 54 11.89 7.13 8.80
C VAL A 54 11.76 5.60 8.76
N PRO A 55 12.85 4.82 8.98
CA PRO A 55 12.78 3.36 9.03
C PRO A 55 11.86 2.83 10.15
N GLY A 56 11.27 1.66 9.94
CA GLY A 56 10.54 0.92 11.00
C GLY A 56 9.08 1.34 11.22
N GLU A 57 8.50 2.13 10.30
CA GLU A 57 7.11 2.59 10.42
C GLU A 57 6.07 1.60 9.87
N GLY A 58 6.50 0.47 9.30
CA GLY A 58 5.61 -0.61 8.83
C GLY A 58 5.19 -0.53 7.36
N LYS A 59 5.88 0.30 6.55
CA LYS A 59 5.71 0.42 5.09
C LYS A 59 5.50 -0.93 4.37
N THR A 60 6.42 -1.89 4.52
CA THR A 60 6.33 -3.21 3.86
C THR A 60 5.09 -4.00 4.28
N THR A 61 4.72 -3.97 5.57
CA THR A 61 3.51 -4.63 6.07
C THR A 61 2.27 -3.99 5.44
N ILE A 62 2.21 -2.66 5.37
CA ILE A 62 1.11 -1.94 4.72
C ILE A 62 1.08 -2.24 3.22
N SER A 63 2.22 -2.23 2.53
CA SER A 63 2.34 -2.56 1.11
C SER A 63 1.78 -3.95 0.80
N ALA A 64 2.19 -4.96 1.58
CA ALA A 64 1.72 -6.33 1.43
C ALA A 64 0.20 -6.45 1.69
N ASN A 65 -0.30 -5.83 2.78
CA ASN A 65 -1.72 -5.84 3.12
C ASN A 65 -2.59 -5.15 2.08
N LEU A 66 -2.14 -3.99 1.58
CA LEU A 66 -2.84 -3.24 0.55
C LEU A 66 -2.85 -4.02 -0.77
N ALA A 67 -1.73 -4.63 -1.14
CA ALA A 67 -1.64 -5.47 -2.33
C ALA A 67 -2.61 -6.66 -2.28
N MET A 68 -2.63 -7.38 -1.16
CA MET A 68 -3.57 -8.48 -0.93
C MET A 68 -5.01 -7.99 -0.98
N SER A 69 -5.31 -6.87 -0.33
CA SER A 69 -6.66 -6.29 -0.28
C SER A 69 -7.15 -5.87 -1.66
N ILE A 70 -6.30 -5.29 -2.51
CA ILE A 70 -6.66 -4.90 -3.88
C ILE A 70 -6.76 -6.14 -4.78
N ALA A 71 -5.89 -7.13 -4.64
CA ALA A 71 -5.96 -8.38 -5.42
C ALA A 71 -7.24 -9.18 -5.14
N MET A 72 -7.94 -8.93 -4.03
CA MET A 72 -9.26 -9.49 -3.74
C MET A 72 -10.42 -8.76 -4.44
N GLU A 73 -10.21 -7.57 -5.00
CA GLU A 73 -11.23 -6.86 -5.80
C GLU A 73 -11.44 -7.56 -7.13
N LEU A 74 -12.67 -7.57 -7.65
CA LEU A 74 -13.03 -8.32 -8.86
C LEU A 74 -12.20 -7.88 -10.09
N ASP A 75 -12.10 -6.57 -10.31
CA ASP A 75 -11.65 -5.98 -11.58
C ASP A 75 -10.19 -5.49 -11.57
N HIS A 76 -9.40 -5.91 -10.58
CA HIS A 76 -8.01 -5.45 -10.43
C HIS A 76 -7.00 -6.59 -10.28
N THR A 77 -5.91 -6.46 -11.03
CA THR A 77 -4.68 -7.22 -10.79
C THR A 77 -3.65 -6.34 -10.09
N VAL A 78 -2.74 -6.95 -9.33
CA VAL A 78 -1.73 -6.24 -8.55
C VAL A 78 -0.33 -6.74 -8.87
N LEU A 79 0.56 -5.79 -9.13
CA LEU A 79 1.99 -6.00 -9.12
C LEU A 79 2.58 -5.32 -7.89
N LEU A 80 3.12 -6.11 -6.96
CA LEU A 80 3.81 -5.60 -5.78
C LEU A 80 5.32 -5.58 -6.04
N VAL A 81 5.94 -4.41 -6.01
CA VAL A 81 7.35 -4.18 -6.32
C VAL A 81 8.13 -3.88 -5.04
N ASP A 82 9.20 -4.63 -4.78
CA ASP A 82 10.17 -4.32 -3.71
C ASP A 82 11.19 -3.31 -4.22
N ALA A 83 10.92 -2.03 -4.04
CA ALA A 83 11.80 -0.92 -4.43
C ALA A 83 12.73 -0.48 -3.29
N ASP A 84 12.62 -1.07 -2.08
CA ASP A 84 13.61 -0.90 -1.00
C ASP A 84 14.82 -1.80 -1.23
N VAL A 85 15.53 -1.52 -2.32
CA VAL A 85 16.69 -2.30 -2.78
C VAL A 85 17.87 -2.28 -1.80
N ALA A 86 17.92 -1.28 -0.91
CA ALA A 86 18.93 -1.19 0.13
C ALA A 86 18.66 -2.17 1.27
N ARG A 87 17.39 -2.37 1.67
CA ARG A 87 16.99 -3.27 2.75
C ARG A 87 15.71 -4.04 2.36
N PRO A 88 15.79 -4.94 1.37
CA PRO A 88 14.62 -5.67 0.88
C PRO A 88 14.10 -6.58 1.98
N SER A 89 12.79 -6.50 2.23
CA SER A 89 12.14 -7.22 3.34
C SER A 89 10.98 -8.10 2.89
N MET A 90 10.53 -7.97 1.63
CA MET A 90 9.51 -8.86 1.05
C MET A 90 9.87 -10.35 1.08
N PRO A 91 11.13 -10.78 0.86
CA PRO A 91 11.49 -12.20 0.96
C PRO A 91 11.07 -12.82 2.30
N GLY A 92 11.24 -12.09 3.41
CA GLY A 92 10.84 -12.54 4.75
C GLY A 92 9.33 -12.49 5.01
N VAL A 93 8.62 -11.59 4.34
CA VAL A 93 7.14 -11.48 4.43
C VAL A 93 6.47 -12.62 3.67
N PHE A 94 6.85 -12.83 2.41
CA PHE A 94 6.20 -13.78 1.50
C PHE A 94 6.86 -15.16 1.49
N GLY A 95 8.02 -15.33 2.13
CA GLY A 95 8.68 -16.62 2.31
C GLY A 95 9.39 -17.14 1.05
N PHE A 96 9.95 -16.25 0.24
CA PHE A 96 10.76 -16.61 -0.93
C PHE A 96 12.25 -16.27 -0.71
N GLY A 97 13.14 -16.97 -1.43
CA GLY A 97 14.60 -16.75 -1.34
C GLY A 97 15.08 -15.53 -2.15
N ARG A 98 16.40 -15.42 -2.37
CA ARG A 98 16.93 -14.43 -3.32
C ARG A 98 16.49 -14.81 -4.74
N GLN A 99 15.97 -13.84 -5.48
CA GLN A 99 15.47 -14.00 -6.85
C GLN A 99 15.98 -12.84 -7.69
N LYS A 100 16.05 -13.01 -9.02
CA LYS A 100 16.20 -11.88 -9.93
C LYS A 100 14.98 -10.97 -9.82
N GLY A 101 15.15 -9.68 -10.09
CA GLY A 101 14.10 -8.69 -9.87
C GLY A 101 14.40 -7.33 -10.48
N LEU A 102 13.95 -6.29 -9.78
CA LEU A 102 13.99 -4.91 -10.24
C LEU A 102 15.39 -4.46 -10.68
N LEU A 103 16.41 -4.66 -9.85
CA LEU A 103 17.77 -4.24 -10.20
C LEU A 103 18.35 -5.01 -11.39
N ASP A 104 18.01 -6.29 -11.53
CA ASP A 104 18.45 -7.09 -12.68
C ASP A 104 17.81 -6.56 -13.98
N LEU A 105 16.53 -6.18 -13.95
CA LEU A 105 15.87 -5.54 -15.11
C LEU A 105 16.48 -4.19 -15.49
N LEU A 106 16.97 -3.44 -14.52
CA LEU A 106 17.59 -2.13 -14.78
C LEU A 106 19.04 -2.22 -15.27
N THR A 107 19.62 -3.43 -15.28
CA THR A 107 21.04 -3.64 -15.63
C THR A 107 21.24 -4.59 -16.81
N ASP A 108 20.28 -5.47 -17.10
CA ASP A 108 20.33 -6.45 -18.17
C ASP A 108 19.19 -6.19 -19.18
N ASP A 109 19.52 -5.51 -20.28
CA ASP A 109 18.57 -5.17 -21.36
C ASP A 109 17.95 -6.41 -22.04
N SER A 110 18.54 -7.60 -21.86
CA SER A 110 18.00 -8.85 -22.41
C SER A 110 16.92 -9.48 -21.53
N LEU A 111 16.78 -9.00 -20.28
CA LEU A 111 15.88 -9.55 -19.28
C LEU A 111 14.50 -8.90 -19.41
N GLU A 112 13.48 -9.70 -19.66
CA GLU A 112 12.11 -9.21 -19.70
C GLU A 112 11.46 -9.20 -18.32
N LEU A 113 10.58 -8.22 -18.08
CA LEU A 113 9.78 -8.14 -16.84
C LEU A 113 9.09 -9.49 -16.53
N SER A 114 8.52 -10.14 -17.54
CA SER A 114 7.81 -11.41 -17.42
C SER A 114 8.65 -12.54 -16.79
N GLN A 115 9.98 -12.48 -16.95
CA GLN A 115 10.92 -13.52 -16.51
C GLN A 115 11.32 -13.39 -15.03
N VAL A 116 11.08 -12.22 -14.42
CA VAL A 116 11.45 -11.95 -13.02
C VAL A 116 10.25 -11.75 -12.09
N LEU A 117 9.02 -11.85 -12.63
CA LEU A 117 7.81 -11.82 -11.82
C LEU A 117 7.62 -13.15 -11.08
N LEU A 118 7.51 -13.07 -9.75
CA LEU A 118 7.10 -14.20 -8.94
C LEU A 118 5.58 -14.27 -8.90
N ARG A 119 5.04 -15.40 -9.35
CA ARG A 119 3.63 -15.73 -9.16
C ARG A 119 3.39 -16.14 -7.72
N THR A 120 2.30 -15.66 -7.14
CA THR A 120 1.88 -16.06 -5.79
C THR A 120 0.76 -17.09 -5.87
N ASN A 121 0.37 -17.63 -4.72
CA ASN A 121 -0.83 -18.46 -4.61
C ASN A 121 -2.12 -17.61 -4.56
N VAL A 122 -2.02 -16.30 -4.74
CA VAL A 122 -3.13 -15.38 -4.95
C VAL A 122 -3.12 -15.00 -6.43
N GLU A 123 -4.11 -15.49 -7.17
CA GLU A 123 -4.15 -15.44 -8.64
C GLU A 123 -3.85 -14.06 -9.23
N LYS A 124 -4.42 -13.02 -8.62
CA LYS A 124 -4.32 -11.62 -9.08
C LYS A 124 -3.16 -10.83 -8.47
N LEU A 125 -2.23 -11.50 -7.76
CA LEU A 125 -1.06 -10.87 -7.17
C LEU A 125 0.23 -11.48 -7.70
N SER A 126 1.05 -10.65 -8.33
CA SER A 126 2.44 -10.96 -8.70
C SER A 126 3.40 -10.06 -7.92
N ILE A 127 4.62 -10.55 -7.68
CA ILE A 127 5.66 -9.82 -6.96
C ILE A 127 6.85 -9.61 -7.89
N LEU A 128 7.38 -8.38 -7.95
CA LEU A 128 8.69 -8.06 -8.50
C LEU A 128 9.66 -7.85 -7.34
N PRO A 129 10.57 -8.80 -7.06
CA PRO A 129 11.57 -8.66 -6.01
C PRO A 129 12.54 -7.51 -6.29
N ALA A 130 13.30 -7.08 -5.29
CA ALA A 130 14.36 -6.08 -5.46
C ALA A 130 15.46 -6.55 -6.43
N GLY A 131 15.71 -7.86 -6.48
CA GLY A 131 16.72 -8.46 -7.34
C GLY A 131 18.09 -8.60 -6.69
N THR A 132 19.10 -8.79 -7.54
CA THR A 132 20.51 -8.89 -7.12
C THR A 132 21.01 -7.54 -6.62
N GLN A 133 21.57 -7.51 -5.40
CA GLN A 133 22.18 -6.30 -4.85
C GLN A 133 23.25 -5.74 -5.80
N HIS A 134 23.19 -4.44 -6.05
CA HIS A 134 24.10 -3.75 -6.95
C HIS A 134 24.75 -2.54 -6.25
N PRO A 135 26.06 -2.27 -6.45
CA PRO A 135 26.73 -1.13 -5.82
C PRO A 135 26.12 0.23 -6.18
N ARG A 136 25.48 0.34 -7.35
CA ARG A 136 24.82 1.56 -7.86
C ARG A 136 23.29 1.52 -7.76
N ALA A 137 22.75 0.82 -6.76
CA ALA A 137 21.30 0.61 -6.66
C ALA A 137 20.52 1.95 -6.59
N THR A 138 21.04 2.93 -5.86
CA THR A 138 20.49 4.28 -5.75
C THR A 138 20.42 4.99 -7.11
N GLU A 139 21.49 4.94 -7.89
CA GLU A 139 21.57 5.56 -9.22
C GLU A 139 20.68 4.84 -10.23
N LEU A 140 20.57 3.51 -10.14
CA LEU A 140 19.68 2.72 -10.99
C LEU A 140 18.21 3.10 -10.76
N LEU A 141 17.78 3.30 -9.51
CA LEU A 141 16.42 3.75 -9.20
C LEU A 141 16.12 5.17 -9.69
N ALA A 142 17.14 6.01 -9.87
CA ALA A 142 17.02 7.35 -10.42
C ALA A 142 17.31 7.42 -11.94
N SER A 143 17.55 6.27 -12.59
CA SER A 143 17.99 6.21 -13.98
C SER A 143 16.84 6.38 -14.98
N THR A 144 17.19 6.71 -16.23
CA THR A 144 16.25 6.70 -17.35
C THR A 144 15.59 5.34 -17.53
N ALA A 145 16.33 4.24 -17.35
CA ALA A 145 15.79 2.88 -17.46
C ALA A 145 14.65 2.63 -16.43
N MET A 146 14.76 3.18 -15.22
CA MET A 146 13.69 3.08 -14.22
C MET A 146 12.46 3.89 -14.65
N ILE A 147 12.66 5.10 -15.20
CA ILE A 147 11.56 5.92 -15.71
C ILE A 147 10.84 5.21 -16.87
N GLU A 148 11.58 4.60 -17.78
CA GLU A 148 11.03 3.81 -18.89
C GLU A 148 10.27 2.58 -18.40
N LEU A 149 10.81 1.86 -17.40
CA LEU A 149 10.14 0.73 -16.77
C LEU A 149 8.82 1.15 -16.11
N LEU A 150 8.81 2.24 -15.32
CA LEU A 150 7.60 2.78 -14.71
C LEU A 150 6.55 3.12 -15.76
N ALA A 151 7.00 3.73 -16.86
CA ALA A 151 6.15 4.12 -17.97
C ALA A 151 5.57 2.88 -18.70
N ASP A 152 6.36 1.82 -18.90
CA ASP A 152 5.89 0.54 -19.46
C ASP A 152 4.84 -0.08 -18.55
N VAL A 153 5.16 -0.31 -17.26
CA VAL A 153 4.24 -1.00 -16.35
C VAL A 153 2.95 -0.23 -16.09
N ALA A 154 2.98 1.11 -16.12
CA ALA A 154 1.79 1.94 -15.99
C ALA A 154 0.80 1.75 -17.15
N ARG A 155 1.30 1.53 -18.37
CA ARG A 155 0.48 1.50 -19.59
C ARG A 155 0.17 0.09 -20.10
N ARG A 156 0.96 -0.91 -19.70
CA ARG A 156 0.88 -2.27 -20.24
C ARG A 156 -0.45 -2.97 -19.96
N TYR A 157 -1.06 -2.73 -18.80
CA TYR A 157 -2.31 -3.36 -18.38
C TYR A 157 -3.21 -2.33 -17.70
N SER A 158 -4.40 -2.08 -18.25
CA SER A 158 -5.34 -1.07 -17.76
C SER A 158 -5.98 -1.41 -16.42
N ASP A 159 -6.05 -2.70 -16.08
CA ASP A 159 -6.62 -3.23 -14.83
C ASP A 159 -5.59 -3.36 -13.70
N ARG A 160 -4.30 -3.16 -14.01
CA ARG A 160 -3.20 -3.45 -13.08
C ARG A 160 -2.86 -2.24 -12.22
N VAL A 161 -2.91 -2.45 -10.91
CA VAL A 161 -2.37 -1.56 -9.88
C VAL A 161 -0.95 -1.99 -9.53
N ILE A 162 -0.01 -1.05 -9.54
CA ILE A 162 1.39 -1.30 -9.19
C ILE A 162 1.69 -0.63 -7.86
N ILE A 163 2.04 -1.42 -6.86
CA ILE A 163 2.37 -0.96 -5.51
C ILE A 163 3.87 -1.08 -5.30
N PHE A 164 4.54 0.04 -5.04
CA PHE A 164 5.97 0.08 -4.73
C PHE A 164 6.16 0.17 -3.22
N ASP A 165 6.78 -0.84 -2.62
CA ASP A 165 7.35 -0.72 -1.27
C ASP A 165 8.73 -0.05 -1.40
N SER A 166 8.87 1.15 -0.84
CA SER A 166 10.03 2.00 -1.12
C SER A 166 10.78 2.41 0.15
N PRO A 167 12.06 2.83 0.06
CA PRO A 167 12.81 3.32 1.21
C PRO A 167 12.17 4.54 1.88
N PRO A 168 12.51 4.85 3.15
CA PRO A 168 12.04 6.06 3.84
C PRO A 168 12.57 7.36 3.20
N LEU A 169 11.70 8.36 3.04
CA LEU A 169 11.96 9.62 2.32
C LEU A 169 13.04 10.52 2.96
N LEU A 170 13.23 10.44 4.28
CA LEU A 170 14.24 11.25 4.96
C LEU A 170 15.60 10.56 5.07
N LEU A 171 15.66 9.26 4.77
CA LEU A 171 16.90 8.51 4.79
C LEU A 171 17.64 8.59 3.46
N THR A 172 16.90 8.59 2.34
CA THR A 172 17.52 8.45 1.02
C THR A 172 16.93 9.39 -0.03
N THR A 173 17.75 9.74 -1.04
CA THR A 173 17.36 10.67 -2.11
C THR A 173 16.60 9.97 -3.22
N GLU A 174 16.91 8.71 -3.51
CA GLU A 174 16.25 7.92 -4.55
C GLU A 174 14.76 7.71 -4.27
N ALA A 175 14.35 7.61 -3.00
CA ALA A 175 12.93 7.53 -2.67
C ALA A 175 12.17 8.77 -3.16
N ARG A 176 12.79 9.96 -3.08
CA ARG A 176 12.18 11.22 -3.56
C ARG A 176 12.12 11.29 -5.07
N THR A 177 13.20 10.87 -5.74
CA THR A 177 13.23 10.78 -7.20
C THR A 177 12.15 9.82 -7.68
N LEU A 178 12.05 8.63 -7.08
CA LEU A 178 11.01 7.66 -7.40
C LEU A 178 9.60 8.24 -7.19
N ALA A 179 9.36 8.92 -6.06
CA ALA A 179 8.08 9.54 -5.75
C ALA A 179 7.63 10.59 -6.77
N ALA A 180 8.56 11.29 -7.43
CA ALA A 180 8.24 12.28 -8.47
C ALA A 180 7.62 11.66 -9.73
N HIS A 181 7.75 10.34 -9.90
CA HIS A 181 7.17 9.59 -11.02
C HIS A 181 5.89 8.82 -10.65
N MET A 182 5.41 8.97 -9.41
CA MET A 182 4.24 8.24 -8.91
C MET A 182 2.98 9.10 -9.01
N GLY A 183 1.87 8.49 -9.45
CA GLY A 183 0.57 9.16 -9.46
C GLY A 183 0.02 9.34 -8.04
N GLN A 184 0.33 8.41 -7.13
CA GLN A 184 -0.14 8.43 -5.76
C GLN A 184 0.95 7.99 -4.78
N VAL A 185 1.08 8.69 -3.64
CA VAL A 185 1.97 8.31 -2.54
C VAL A 185 1.18 8.15 -1.25
N VAL A 186 1.39 7.02 -0.56
CA VAL A 186 0.92 6.77 0.80
C VAL A 186 2.12 6.86 1.74
N LEU A 187 2.11 7.89 2.60
CA LEU A 187 3.08 8.11 3.65
C LEU A 187 2.61 7.39 4.93
N VAL A 188 3.26 6.29 5.26
CA VAL A 188 3.03 5.56 6.50
C VAL A 188 3.75 6.26 7.65
N VAL A 189 3.00 6.60 8.70
CA VAL A 189 3.48 7.27 9.90
C VAL A 189 3.20 6.39 11.09
N ARG A 190 4.23 6.06 11.89
CA ARG A 190 4.02 5.26 13.10
C ARG A 190 3.44 6.10 14.23
N ALA A 191 2.28 5.68 14.73
CA ALA A 191 1.61 6.30 15.86
C ALA A 191 2.54 6.37 17.08
N GLU A 192 2.45 7.49 17.81
CA GLU A 192 3.16 7.76 19.07
C GLU A 192 4.70 7.70 18.98
N THR A 193 5.27 7.44 17.80
CA THR A 193 6.70 7.25 17.60
C THR A 193 7.28 8.34 16.70
N THR A 194 6.63 8.62 15.57
CA THR A 194 7.19 9.50 14.54
C THR A 194 6.92 10.96 14.87
N LYS A 195 7.96 11.80 14.80
CA LYS A 195 7.83 13.21 15.16
C LYS A 195 7.07 13.96 14.08
N ARG A 196 6.21 14.90 14.49
CA ARG A 196 5.48 15.78 13.56
C ARG A 196 6.43 16.49 12.58
N SER A 197 7.61 16.93 13.03
CA SER A 197 8.60 17.57 12.16
C SER A 197 9.15 16.65 11.07
N GLU A 198 9.27 15.34 11.33
CA GLU A 198 9.68 14.35 10.34
C GLU A 198 8.58 14.14 9.31
N VAL A 199 7.31 14.04 9.75
CA VAL A 199 6.15 13.95 8.85
C VAL A 199 6.08 15.17 7.92
N MET A 200 6.23 16.38 8.47
CA MET A 200 6.18 17.61 7.66
C MET A 200 7.32 17.66 6.63
N ARG A 201 8.55 17.25 7.01
CA ARG A 201 9.69 17.17 6.09
C ARG A 201 9.46 16.12 5.00
N ALA A 202 8.86 14.98 5.34
CA ALA A 202 8.54 13.93 4.39
C ALA A 202 7.47 14.38 3.38
N LEU A 203 6.42 15.05 3.85
CA LEU A 203 5.39 15.64 2.97
C LEU A 203 5.96 16.69 2.03
N ALA A 204 6.87 17.54 2.51
CA ALA A 204 7.58 18.50 1.66
C ALA A 204 8.45 17.81 0.60
N ALA A 205 9.06 16.66 0.94
CA ALA A 205 9.90 15.91 0.00
C ALA A 205 9.14 15.30 -1.18
N ILE A 206 7.81 15.14 -1.07
CA ILE A 206 6.92 14.62 -2.11
C ILE A 206 5.92 15.67 -2.58
N GLU A 207 6.21 16.96 -2.39
CA GLU A 207 5.29 18.06 -2.65
C GLU A 207 4.68 18.00 -4.06
N THR A 208 5.48 17.62 -5.05
CA THR A 208 5.12 17.52 -6.47
C THR A 208 4.23 16.31 -6.82
N CYS A 209 4.05 15.35 -5.91
CA CYS A 209 3.20 14.20 -6.16
C CYS A 209 1.72 14.63 -6.23
N PRO A 210 0.95 14.18 -7.25
CA PRO A 210 -0.44 14.61 -7.43
C PRO A 210 -1.36 14.26 -6.26
N VAL A 211 -1.19 13.06 -5.68
CA VAL A 211 -2.00 12.57 -4.57
C VAL A 211 -1.11 12.11 -3.44
N LYS A 212 -1.32 12.69 -2.25
CA LYS A 212 -0.61 12.35 -1.02
C LYS A 212 -1.62 11.91 0.02
N MET A 213 -1.44 10.71 0.56
CA MET A 213 -2.22 10.16 1.65
C MET A 213 -1.31 9.91 2.85
N VAL A 214 -1.76 10.25 4.06
CA VAL A 214 -1.05 9.89 5.30
C VAL A 214 -1.81 8.75 5.96
N LEU A 215 -1.09 7.68 6.30
CA LEU A 215 -1.63 6.51 6.97
C LEU A 215 -0.96 6.37 8.34
N LEU A 216 -1.76 6.46 9.40
CA LEU A 216 -1.29 6.27 10.76
C LEU A 216 -1.27 4.77 11.10
N ASN A 217 -0.08 4.21 11.33
CA ASN A 217 0.10 2.79 11.63
C ASN A 217 0.36 2.56 13.12
N GLY A 218 -0.24 1.51 13.69
CA GLY A 218 -0.04 1.13 15.10
C GLY A 218 -0.79 1.99 16.11
N ALA A 219 -1.84 2.70 15.70
CA ALA A 219 -2.70 3.45 16.62
C ALA A 219 -3.49 2.49 17.52
N THR A 220 -3.36 2.67 18.84
CA THR A 220 -3.98 1.83 19.88
C THR A 220 -5.28 2.43 20.44
N GLY A 221 -5.54 3.71 20.20
CA GLY A 221 -6.78 4.38 20.61
C GLY A 221 -7.94 4.09 19.66
N GLY A 222 -9.08 3.66 20.21
CA GLY A 222 -10.37 3.74 19.52
C GLY A 222 -10.71 5.21 19.24
N LEU A 223 -11.44 5.47 18.15
CA LEU A 223 -11.88 6.81 17.74
C LEU A 223 -12.94 7.42 18.68
N ASP A 224 -13.00 7.01 19.96
CA ASP A 224 -14.14 7.24 20.84
C ASP A 224 -13.91 8.24 21.98
N GLU A 225 -12.83 9.03 22.00
CA GLU A 225 -12.64 9.95 23.16
C GLU A 225 -12.31 11.42 22.85
N HIS A 226 -11.92 11.79 21.63
CA HIS A 226 -11.61 13.21 21.37
C HIS A 226 -12.08 13.61 19.97
N GLY A 227 -13.34 14.06 19.90
CA GLY A 227 -13.96 14.56 18.69
C GLY A 227 -13.27 15.82 18.16
N TYR A 228 -12.63 15.69 16.99
CA TYR A 228 -12.56 16.74 15.98
C TYR A 228 -12.58 16.06 14.60
N GLY A 229 -13.76 16.09 13.98
CA GLY A 229 -14.03 15.48 12.69
C GLY A 229 -13.56 16.31 11.52
N TYR A 230 -13.15 15.63 10.46
CA TYR A 230 -13.57 15.88 9.07
C TYR A 230 -13.48 14.52 8.33
N GLY A 231 -14.49 13.67 8.57
CA GLY A 231 -14.65 12.39 7.90
C GLY A 231 -15.91 12.43 7.06
N TYR A 232 -15.75 12.38 5.74
CA TYR A 232 -16.86 12.23 4.80
C TYR A 232 -17.68 10.99 5.17
N GLY A 233 -18.93 11.22 5.58
CA GLY A 233 -19.88 10.20 6.00
C GLY A 233 -20.39 9.36 4.84
N TYR A 234 -20.33 8.05 5.02
CA TYR A 234 -21.33 7.13 4.48
C TYR A 234 -21.76 6.24 5.64
N GLY A 235 -22.81 6.70 6.33
CA GLY A 235 -23.51 5.92 7.35
C GLY A 235 -24.33 4.82 6.68
N TYR A 236 -23.95 3.57 6.92
CA TYR A 236 -24.89 2.46 6.79
C TYR A 236 -25.64 2.35 8.12
N GLY A 237 -26.87 2.86 8.14
CA GLY A 237 -27.81 2.58 9.22
C GLY A 237 -28.30 1.14 9.11
N TYR A 238 -27.94 0.30 10.06
CA TYR A 238 -28.70 -0.92 10.35
C TYR A 238 -29.83 -0.51 11.30
N GLY A 239 -31.07 -0.58 10.81
CA GLY A 239 -32.24 -0.57 11.65
C GLY A 239 -32.38 -1.95 12.29
N ASP A 240 -32.14 -2.04 13.59
CA ASP A 240 -32.62 -3.15 14.41
C ASP A 240 -33.98 -2.75 14.99
N ASP A 241 -35.04 -3.13 14.29
CA ASP A 241 -36.36 -3.30 14.89
C ASP A 241 -36.31 -4.54 15.79
N ALA A 242 -35.88 -4.35 17.04
CA ALA A 242 -36.06 -5.36 18.08
C ALA A 242 -37.49 -5.25 18.66
N PRO A 243 -38.28 -6.34 18.72
CA PRO A 243 -39.62 -6.30 19.28
C PRO A 243 -39.55 -6.09 20.81
N LYS A 244 -40.36 -5.17 21.33
CA LYS A 244 -40.48 -4.90 22.77
C LYS A 244 -41.06 -6.12 23.52
N PRO A 245 -40.54 -6.48 24.71
CA PRO A 245 -41.16 -7.51 25.55
C PRO A 245 -42.50 -7.03 26.10
N ALA A 246 -43.49 -7.93 26.12
CA ALA A 246 -44.80 -7.69 26.72
C ALA A 246 -44.69 -7.58 28.25
N GLU A 247 -45.27 -6.51 28.82
CA GLU A 247 -45.46 -6.36 30.26
C GLU A 247 -46.46 -7.42 30.76
N GLN A 248 -46.00 -8.29 31.66
CA GLN A 248 -46.87 -9.13 32.48
C GLN A 248 -47.48 -8.26 33.58
N GLY A 249 -48.80 -8.11 33.54
CA GLY A 249 -49.57 -7.49 34.62
C GLY A 249 -49.49 -8.35 35.87
N ASP A 250 -49.00 -7.76 36.95
CA ASP A 250 -49.06 -8.33 38.29
C ASP A 250 -50.45 -8.09 38.89
N ALA A 251 -51.00 -9.14 39.48
CA ALA A 251 -52.31 -9.19 40.09
C ALA A 251 -52.14 -9.25 41.61
N GLY A 252 -52.72 -8.26 42.29
CA GLY A 252 -53.22 -8.41 43.65
C GLY A 252 -52.41 -7.73 44.75
N GLN A 253 -52.95 -6.61 45.25
CA GLN A 253 -53.68 -6.58 46.52
C GLN A 253 -54.76 -5.49 46.47
#